data_AF-A0A970QJS6-F1
#
_entry.id   AF-A0A970QJS6-F1
#
_cell.length_a   1.000
_cell.length_b   1.000
_cell.length_c   1.000
_cell.angle_alpha   90.00
_cell.angle_beta   90.00
_cell.angle_gamma   90.00
#
_symmetry.space_group_name_H-M   'P 1'
#
loop_
_entity.id
_entity.type
_entity.pdbx_description
1 polymer ?
#
loop_
_entity_poly.entity_id
_entity_poly.type
_entity_poly.pdbx_seq_one_letter_code
_entity_poly.pdbx_strand_id
1 'polypeptide(L)'
;MLQESNRQDQEQQLLVMGSKLQLPQGGGALTGLEENLSVSQATGMLNMTVKLPLLENRHAFNPPIALHYSSANGNGILGMGWDLGLPAIFRKTDQRIPEYRDADESDTFVLTGQDDLVPCQKKDADGQWVEDTTSSQGLTVRRYRPRVEKDFFKIERVQSGIQTSWKVTSGTNTVTFYGLTEEGRIADPKDSRRIWKWLPQLSVDNLGNTMRFRYKKEQPDWPGQANRYLKQIQYGNAVPYDLDETHRYTPDLADDERYFFDIVLDYGDQDDADPGQSNPSGWPLRADSFTTFRPGFELRTERIVKRIVFFNRFKALSGDGPVIPVPVKSMDLTYRTFGCCHPATPCEADYLTAITESSWRRHPDGRLERRSLPGLTLAYANPEDTPSRSGVIQLDETSLVGGYLLCDYENEGVPGILTEKPEGLYYSANLGGGAFGQPEKVLAIPSVRGLGGRPLEIGVLDPGGRKFLISMNDGVPGFFEQDSDGLTLGFTPFKEVPRADP
;
A
#
# COMPACT_ATOMS: atom_id res chain seq x y z
N MET A 1 -34.37 -44.15 -13.52
CA MET A 1 -35.51 -43.85 -12.62
C MET A 1 -35.14 -43.29 -11.24
N LEU A 2 -33.85 -43.19 -10.87
CA LEU A 2 -33.40 -42.48 -9.65
C LEU A 2 -32.59 -41.20 -9.94
N GLN A 3 -32.47 -40.81 -11.22
CA GLN A 3 -31.80 -39.58 -11.68
C GLN A 3 -32.76 -38.53 -12.25
N GLU A 4 -34.05 -38.83 -12.39
CA GLU A 4 -35.07 -37.85 -12.83
C GLU A 4 -35.82 -37.21 -11.65
N SER A 5 -35.81 -37.82 -10.46
CA SER A 5 -36.45 -37.27 -9.26
C SER A 5 -35.67 -36.13 -8.62
N ASN A 6 -34.34 -36.05 -8.78
CA ASN A 6 -33.54 -34.95 -8.24
C ASN A 6 -33.54 -33.69 -9.10
N ARG A 7 -34.14 -33.74 -10.29
CA ARG A 7 -34.25 -32.58 -11.19
C ARG A 7 -35.50 -31.76 -10.92
N GLN A 8 -36.56 -32.37 -10.38
CA GLN A 8 -37.82 -31.69 -10.04
C GLN A 8 -37.76 -30.96 -8.68
N ASP A 9 -36.90 -31.38 -7.75
CA ASP A 9 -36.74 -30.70 -6.45
C ASP A 9 -35.74 -29.52 -6.48
N GLN A 10 -34.92 -29.38 -7.54
CA GLN A 10 -34.09 -28.19 -7.76
C GLN A 10 -34.78 -27.08 -8.58
N GLU A 11 -35.95 -27.35 -9.17
CA GLU A 11 -36.76 -26.35 -9.88
C GLU A 11 -37.69 -25.55 -8.94
N GLN A 12 -37.78 -25.93 -7.66
CA GLN A 12 -38.53 -25.19 -6.64
C GLN A 12 -37.60 -24.43 -5.69
N GLN A 13 -37.01 -23.31 -6.16
CA GLN A 13 -36.73 -22.09 -5.37
C GLN A 13 -35.91 -21.04 -6.16
N LEU A 14 -36.25 -20.78 -7.43
CA LEU A 14 -36.10 -19.41 -7.95
C LEU A 14 -37.32 -18.61 -7.48
N LEU A 15 -37.37 -18.33 -6.17
CA LEU A 15 -38.22 -17.28 -5.64
C LEU A 15 -37.65 -15.96 -6.17
N VAL A 16 -38.11 -15.55 -7.36
CA VAL A 16 -38.10 -14.15 -7.75
C VAL A 16 -39.00 -13.46 -6.71
N MET A 17 -38.40 -13.01 -5.62
CA MET A 17 -39.07 -12.12 -4.68
C MET A 17 -39.50 -10.90 -5.49
N GLY A 18 -40.80 -10.81 -5.76
CA GLY A 18 -41.37 -9.63 -6.38
C GLY A 18 -40.97 -8.41 -5.57
N SER A 19 -40.50 -7.37 -6.25
CA SER A 19 -40.07 -6.13 -5.60
C SER A 19 -41.29 -5.48 -4.93
N LYS A 20 -41.44 -5.64 -3.61
CA LYS A 20 -42.52 -5.00 -2.86
C LYS A 20 -42.03 -3.67 -2.33
N LEU A 21 -42.59 -2.57 -2.84
CA LEU A 21 -42.39 -1.22 -2.28
C LEU A 21 -42.96 -1.18 -0.87
N GLN A 22 -42.09 -1.01 0.12
CA GLN A 22 -42.47 -0.88 1.53
C GLN A 22 -41.66 0.26 2.12
N LEU A 23 -42.29 1.02 3.02
CA LEU A 23 -41.54 1.96 3.83
C LEU A 23 -40.58 1.18 4.74
N PRO A 24 -39.37 1.70 4.99
CA PRO A 24 -38.48 1.09 5.97
C PRO A 24 -39.20 1.01 7.31
N GLN A 25 -39.23 -0.18 7.90
CA GLN A 25 -39.78 -0.35 9.23
C GLN A 25 -38.84 0.36 10.20
N GLY A 26 -39.39 1.20 11.09
CA GLY A 26 -38.59 1.91 12.08
C GLY A 26 -37.78 0.93 12.93
N GLY A 27 -36.49 1.21 13.13
CA GLY A 27 -35.61 0.47 14.02
C GLY A 27 -35.38 1.23 15.34
N GLY A 28 -35.31 0.49 16.45
CA GLY A 28 -34.94 1.03 17.77
C GLY A 28 -33.51 0.71 18.22
N ALA A 29 -32.77 -0.07 17.43
CA ALA A 29 -31.38 -0.39 17.70
C ALA A 29 -30.46 0.72 17.20
N LEU A 30 -29.55 1.19 18.07
CA LEU A 30 -28.46 2.08 17.69
C LEU A 30 -27.26 1.22 17.29
N THR A 31 -26.89 1.24 16.01
CA THR A 31 -25.67 0.59 15.50
C THR A 31 -24.59 1.65 15.27
N GLY A 32 -23.36 1.35 15.67
CA GLY A 32 -22.20 2.19 15.42
C GLY A 32 -21.64 2.03 14.00
N LEU A 33 -20.36 2.35 13.84
CA LEU A 33 -19.60 1.99 12.65
C LEU A 33 -19.53 0.45 12.54
N GLU A 34 -19.39 -0.07 11.33
CA GLU A 34 -19.13 -1.49 11.11
C GLU A 34 -17.62 -1.74 11.04
N GLU A 35 -16.96 -1.81 12.21
CA GLU A 35 -15.57 -2.25 12.31
C GLU A 35 -15.43 -3.76 12.45
N ASN A 36 -14.42 -4.33 11.80
CA ASN A 36 -13.99 -5.70 12.02
C ASN A 36 -12.52 -5.71 12.44
N LEU A 37 -12.25 -6.24 13.63
CA LEU A 37 -10.91 -6.42 14.18
C LEU A 37 -10.52 -7.90 14.13
N SER A 38 -9.34 -8.18 13.60
CA SER A 38 -8.83 -9.55 13.48
C SER A 38 -7.32 -9.61 13.71
N VAL A 39 -6.84 -10.75 14.17
CA VAL A 39 -5.40 -11.05 14.26
C VAL A 39 -5.11 -12.18 13.29
N SER A 40 -4.13 -11.96 12.41
CA SER A 40 -3.71 -12.99 11.46
C SER A 40 -2.95 -14.09 12.22
N GLN A 41 -3.55 -15.29 12.29
CA GLN A 41 -2.99 -16.40 13.06
C GLN A 41 -1.59 -16.83 12.58
N ALA A 42 -1.30 -16.69 11.29
CA ALA A 42 -0.03 -17.10 10.71
C ALA A 42 1.09 -16.08 10.91
N THR A 43 0.76 -14.79 11.08
CA THR A 43 1.75 -13.69 11.06
C THR A 43 1.77 -12.85 12.32
N GLY A 44 0.78 -13.01 13.22
CA GLY A 44 0.61 -12.18 14.40
C GLY A 44 0.15 -10.74 14.12
N MET A 45 -0.07 -10.36 12.85
CA MET A 45 -0.46 -9.00 12.49
C MET A 45 -1.87 -8.67 12.96
N LEU A 46 -2.03 -7.49 13.58
CA LEU A 46 -3.33 -6.93 13.91
C LEU A 46 -3.89 -6.22 12.68
N ASN A 47 -5.09 -6.61 12.25
CA ASN A 47 -5.79 -6.01 11.11
C ASN A 47 -7.14 -5.46 11.56
N MET A 48 -7.48 -4.25 11.11
CA MET A 48 -8.81 -3.67 11.29
C MET A 48 -9.35 -3.21 9.94
N THR A 49 -10.65 -3.33 9.73
CA THR A 49 -11.33 -2.73 8.57
C THR A 49 -12.55 -1.95 9.05
N VAL A 50 -12.66 -0.69 8.63
CA VAL A 50 -13.84 0.15 8.82
C VAL A 50 -14.45 0.41 7.45
N LYS A 51 -15.65 -0.15 7.22
CA LYS A 51 -16.35 0.00 5.94
C LYS A 51 -16.80 1.42 5.74
N LEU A 52 -16.76 1.90 4.49
CA LEU A 52 -17.36 3.18 4.13
C LEU A 52 -18.88 3.05 3.97
N PRO A 53 -19.68 4.06 4.33
CA PRO A 53 -21.14 4.05 4.22
C PRO A 53 -21.58 4.34 2.78
N LEU A 54 -21.17 3.46 1.85
CA LEU A 54 -21.50 3.54 0.43
C LEU A 54 -22.99 3.33 0.22
N LEU A 55 -23.59 4.11 -0.67
CA LEU A 55 -24.91 3.78 -1.18
C LEU A 55 -24.78 2.63 -2.17
N GLU A 56 -25.60 1.60 -1.98
CA GLU A 56 -25.64 0.45 -2.89
C GLU A 56 -25.94 0.90 -4.32
N ASN A 57 -25.00 0.61 -5.21
CA ASN A 57 -25.19 0.77 -6.63
C ASN A 57 -25.93 -0.43 -7.22
N ARG A 58 -26.38 -0.27 -8.47
CA ARG A 58 -26.99 -1.35 -9.26
C ARG A 58 -26.08 -2.58 -9.26
N HIS A 59 -26.68 -3.75 -9.00
CA HIS A 59 -25.98 -5.05 -8.95
C HIS A 59 -24.80 -5.10 -7.97
N ALA A 60 -24.83 -4.31 -6.89
CA ALA A 60 -23.77 -4.24 -5.89
C ALA A 60 -22.38 -3.88 -6.46
N PHE A 61 -22.34 -3.22 -7.62
CA PHE A 61 -21.12 -2.70 -8.22
C PHE A 61 -20.68 -1.42 -7.49
N ASN A 62 -20.11 -1.59 -6.30
CA ASN A 62 -19.67 -0.54 -5.39
C ASN A 62 -18.14 -0.39 -5.36
N PRO A 63 -17.60 0.84 -5.22
CA PRO A 63 -16.16 1.06 -5.11
C PRO A 63 -15.50 0.16 -4.05
N PRO A 64 -14.42 -0.57 -4.38
CA PRO A 64 -13.77 -1.49 -3.46
C PRO A 64 -12.81 -0.74 -2.54
N ILE A 65 -13.35 0.18 -1.72
CA ILE A 65 -12.57 0.98 -0.77
C ILE A 65 -13.12 0.87 0.65
N ALA A 66 -12.21 0.76 1.61
CA ALA A 66 -12.48 0.81 3.03
C ALA A 66 -11.25 1.36 3.75
N LEU A 67 -11.39 1.77 5.01
CA LEU A 67 -10.24 2.10 5.84
C LEU A 67 -9.66 0.79 6.39
N HIS A 68 -8.45 0.44 5.99
CA HIS A 68 -7.76 -0.76 6.43
C HIS A 68 -6.57 -0.40 7.30
N TYR A 69 -6.49 -0.99 8.48
CA TYR A 69 -5.32 -0.92 9.35
C TYR A 69 -4.59 -2.26 9.32
N SER A 70 -3.26 -2.23 9.26
CA SER A 70 -2.40 -3.35 9.60
C SER A 70 -1.24 -2.86 10.46
N SER A 71 -0.88 -3.62 11.50
CA SER A 71 0.30 -3.33 12.32
C SER A 71 1.62 -3.44 11.54
N ALA A 72 1.61 -4.05 10.36
CA ALA A 72 2.79 -4.15 9.49
C ALA A 72 2.86 -3.03 8.43
N ASN A 73 1.80 -2.23 8.28
CA ASN A 73 1.80 -1.12 7.33
C ASN A 73 2.59 0.08 7.87
N GLY A 74 3.32 0.75 6.98
CA GLY A 74 4.04 1.98 7.30
C GLY A 74 3.16 3.23 7.28
N ASN A 75 3.80 4.39 7.13
CA ASN A 75 3.11 5.67 7.00
C ASN A 75 2.50 5.83 5.59
N GLY A 76 1.35 6.51 5.50
CA GLY A 76 0.59 6.69 4.27
C GLY A 76 -0.36 7.87 4.34
N ILE A 77 -1.24 8.00 3.35
CA ILE A 77 -2.19 9.12 3.24
C ILE A 77 -3.28 9.14 4.33
N LEU A 78 -3.36 8.10 5.16
CA LEU A 78 -4.26 7.99 6.31
C LEU A 78 -3.48 7.89 7.64
N GLY A 79 -2.21 8.28 7.64
CA GLY A 79 -1.31 8.12 8.79
C GLY A 79 -0.72 6.71 8.91
N MET A 80 -0.06 6.46 10.04
CA MET A 80 0.65 5.21 10.31
C MET A 80 -0.28 3.99 10.36
N GLY A 81 0.05 2.97 9.58
CA GLY A 81 -0.64 1.68 9.57
C GLY A 81 -1.93 1.61 8.73
N TRP A 82 -2.44 2.76 8.26
CA TRP A 82 -3.72 2.84 7.55
C TRP A 82 -3.59 3.04 6.04
N ASP A 83 -4.43 2.35 5.27
CA ASP A 83 -4.58 2.52 3.82
C ASP A 83 -6.05 2.36 3.37
N LEU A 84 -6.30 2.53 2.05
CA LEU A 84 -7.63 2.46 1.43
C LEU A 84 -7.93 1.14 0.71
N GLY A 85 -6.98 0.20 0.68
CA GLY A 85 -7.12 -1.08 -0.02
C GLY A 85 -7.26 -0.98 -1.54
N LEU A 86 -6.96 0.18 -2.15
CA LEU A 86 -7.12 0.40 -3.58
C LEU A 86 -6.21 -0.54 -4.39
N PRO A 87 -6.76 -1.26 -5.40
CA PRO A 87 -5.95 -2.10 -6.25
C PRO A 87 -5.04 -1.24 -7.12
N ALA A 88 -3.83 -1.69 -7.37
CA ALA A 88 -2.90 -1.08 -8.32
C ALA A 88 -1.91 -2.12 -8.84
N ILE A 89 -1.32 -1.85 -10.00
CA ILE A 89 -0.20 -2.61 -10.55
C ILE A 89 1.08 -1.80 -10.34
N PHE A 90 2.14 -2.41 -9.83
CA PHE A 90 3.41 -1.72 -9.55
C PHE A 90 4.62 -2.63 -9.76
N ARG A 91 5.81 -2.02 -9.91
CA ARG A 91 7.09 -2.74 -9.93
C ARG A 91 7.51 -3.10 -8.51
N LYS A 92 7.87 -4.36 -8.27
CA LYS A 92 8.34 -4.87 -6.98
C LYS A 92 9.66 -4.19 -6.58
N THR A 93 9.81 -3.87 -5.29
CA THR A 93 10.98 -3.15 -4.77
C THR A 93 11.65 -3.81 -3.57
N ASP A 94 11.17 -4.98 -3.13
CA ASP A 94 11.62 -5.59 -1.87
C ASP A 94 13.02 -6.23 -1.97
N GLN A 95 13.43 -6.62 -3.19
CA GLN A 95 14.74 -7.27 -3.42
C GLN A 95 15.74 -6.35 -4.14
N ARG A 96 15.25 -5.38 -4.92
CA ARG A 96 16.08 -4.41 -5.65
C ARG A 96 15.25 -3.20 -6.08
N ILE A 97 15.96 -2.12 -6.41
CA ILE A 97 15.37 -0.94 -7.06
C ILE A 97 15.07 -1.27 -8.53
N PRO A 98 13.94 -0.78 -9.11
CA PRO A 98 13.63 -1.04 -10.50
C PRO A 98 14.62 -0.41 -11.48
N GLU A 99 14.94 -1.17 -12.54
CA GLU A 99 15.90 -0.77 -13.58
C GLU A 99 15.21 -0.13 -14.79
N TYR A 100 13.89 -0.33 -14.93
CA TYR A 100 13.07 0.22 -16.02
C TYR A 100 13.50 -0.19 -17.43
N ARG A 101 14.23 -1.30 -17.55
CA ARG A 101 14.57 -1.92 -18.84
C ARG A 101 13.53 -2.97 -19.19
N ASP A 102 12.39 -2.52 -19.70
CA ASP A 102 11.23 -3.38 -19.99
C ASP A 102 11.47 -4.35 -21.16
N ALA A 103 12.37 -4.00 -22.08
CA ALA A 103 12.76 -4.88 -23.19
C ALA A 103 13.56 -6.09 -22.73
N ASP A 104 14.29 -5.96 -21.63
CA ASP A 104 15.13 -7.01 -21.04
C ASP A 104 14.42 -7.76 -19.90
N GLU A 105 13.14 -7.45 -19.64
CA GLU A 105 12.37 -7.97 -18.51
C GLU A 105 13.07 -7.80 -17.16
N SER A 106 13.77 -6.68 -17.02
CA SER A 106 14.57 -6.38 -15.83
C SER A 106 13.75 -6.22 -14.55
N ASP A 107 12.43 -6.01 -14.60
CA ASP A 107 11.62 -5.73 -13.42
C ASP A 107 10.44 -6.71 -13.28
N THR A 108 10.07 -7.02 -12.04
CA THR A 108 8.89 -7.84 -11.72
C THR A 108 7.70 -6.95 -11.39
N PHE A 109 6.54 -7.25 -12.00
CA PHE A 109 5.29 -6.55 -11.71
C PHE A 109 4.46 -7.30 -10.65
N VAL A 110 3.66 -6.56 -9.89
CA VAL A 110 2.74 -7.10 -8.88
C VAL A 110 1.40 -6.38 -9.02
N LEU A 111 0.29 -7.13 -8.99
CA LEU A 111 -1.05 -6.59 -8.75
C LEU A 111 -1.33 -6.65 -7.25
N THR A 112 -1.89 -5.60 -6.67
CA THR A 112 -2.20 -5.53 -5.23
C THR A 112 -3.00 -6.76 -4.77
N GLY A 113 -2.51 -7.43 -3.72
CA GLY A 113 -3.12 -8.65 -3.18
C GLY A 113 -2.81 -9.94 -3.95
N GLN A 114 -1.98 -9.88 -5.00
CA GLN A 114 -1.54 -11.03 -5.80
C GLN A 114 -0.03 -11.26 -5.67
N ASP A 115 0.44 -12.44 -6.10
CA ASP A 115 1.87 -12.77 -6.19
C ASP A 115 2.55 -12.04 -7.38
N ASP A 116 3.87 -12.22 -7.51
CA ASP A 116 4.69 -11.79 -8.63
C ASP A 116 4.03 -12.18 -9.96
N LEU A 117 3.79 -11.21 -10.83
CA LEU A 117 3.22 -11.45 -12.14
C LEU A 117 4.28 -12.03 -13.06
N VAL A 118 3.96 -13.17 -13.66
CA VAL A 118 4.78 -13.84 -14.66
C VAL A 118 4.10 -13.80 -16.03
N PRO A 119 4.86 -13.65 -17.13
CA PRO A 119 4.33 -13.74 -18.48
C PRO A 119 3.68 -15.09 -18.75
N CYS A 120 2.52 -15.07 -19.40
CA CYS A 120 1.89 -16.28 -19.91
C CYS A 120 2.59 -16.76 -21.19
N GLN A 121 2.63 -18.08 -21.38
CA GLN A 121 3.10 -18.70 -22.61
C GLN A 121 1.96 -19.45 -23.29
N LYS A 122 2.00 -19.50 -24.63
CA LYS A 122 1.13 -20.31 -25.48
C LYS A 122 1.97 -21.09 -26.48
N LYS A 123 1.42 -22.18 -27.02
CA LYS A 123 2.06 -22.88 -28.14
C LYS A 123 1.74 -22.16 -29.44
N ASP A 124 2.76 -21.92 -30.26
CA ASP A 124 2.59 -21.46 -31.63
C ASP A 124 2.14 -22.61 -32.56
N ALA A 125 2.02 -22.32 -33.86
CA ALA A 125 1.61 -23.29 -34.87
C ALA A 125 2.59 -24.49 -34.99
N ASP A 126 3.86 -24.28 -34.62
CA ASP A 126 4.92 -25.28 -34.65
C ASP A 126 5.05 -26.04 -33.30
N GLY A 127 4.17 -25.73 -32.34
CA GLY A 127 4.10 -26.35 -31.03
C GLY A 127 5.15 -25.85 -30.02
N GLN A 128 5.90 -24.80 -30.35
CA GLN A 128 6.89 -24.17 -29.48
C GLN A 128 6.22 -23.22 -28.49
N TRP A 129 6.74 -23.17 -27.27
CA TRP A 129 6.27 -22.22 -26.26
C TRP A 129 6.78 -20.82 -26.58
N VAL A 130 5.85 -19.93 -26.87
CA VAL A 130 6.09 -18.50 -27.09
C VAL A 130 5.26 -17.69 -26.10
N GLU A 131 5.62 -16.43 -25.91
CA GLU A 131 4.82 -15.54 -25.06
C GLU A 131 3.41 -15.37 -25.61
N ASP A 132 2.42 -15.31 -24.71
CA ASP A 132 1.05 -14.96 -25.07
C ASP A 132 0.93 -13.45 -25.30
N THR A 133 1.49 -13.04 -26.44
CA THR A 133 1.48 -11.68 -26.96
C THR A 133 0.62 -11.64 -28.22
N THR A 134 -0.15 -10.57 -28.37
CA THR A 134 -1.03 -10.32 -29.52
C THR A 134 -0.91 -8.87 -29.94
N SER A 135 -0.92 -8.61 -31.25
CA SER A 135 -1.08 -7.26 -31.80
C SER A 135 -2.55 -6.99 -32.09
N SER A 136 -3.11 -5.95 -31.49
CA SER A 136 -4.52 -5.56 -31.67
C SER A 136 -4.61 -4.04 -31.68
N GLN A 137 -5.29 -3.46 -32.68
CA GLN A 137 -5.48 -2.00 -32.79
C GLN A 137 -4.17 -1.18 -32.79
N GLY A 138 -3.07 -1.74 -33.31
CA GLY A 138 -1.75 -1.11 -33.26
C GLY A 138 -1.09 -1.14 -31.87
N LEU A 139 -1.66 -1.88 -30.92
CA LEU A 139 -1.16 -2.10 -29.57
C LEU A 139 -0.55 -3.48 -29.45
N THR A 140 0.52 -3.59 -28.66
CA THR A 140 1.05 -4.88 -28.23
C THR A 140 0.45 -5.24 -26.88
N VAL A 141 -0.27 -6.36 -26.83
CA VAL A 141 -0.94 -6.85 -25.63
C VAL A 141 -0.26 -8.13 -25.19
N ARG A 142 0.35 -8.12 -24.00
CA ARG A 142 1.02 -9.28 -23.40
C ARG A 142 0.27 -9.74 -22.16
N ARG A 143 -0.03 -11.03 -22.08
CA ARG A 143 -0.77 -11.61 -20.96
C ARG A 143 0.15 -11.99 -19.81
N TYR A 144 -0.30 -11.71 -18.59
CA TYR A 144 0.35 -12.08 -17.34
C TYR A 144 -0.60 -12.92 -16.48
N ARG A 145 -0.01 -13.62 -15.50
CA ARG A 145 -0.71 -14.28 -14.40
C ARG A 145 0.11 -14.18 -13.12
N PRO A 146 -0.49 -14.23 -11.92
CA PRO A 146 0.26 -14.40 -10.69
C PRO A 146 1.08 -15.70 -10.72
N ARG A 147 2.27 -15.71 -10.11
CA ARG A 147 3.09 -16.91 -9.94
C ARG A 147 2.31 -18.00 -9.19
N VAL A 148 1.57 -17.60 -8.16
CA VAL A 148 0.63 -18.45 -7.42
C VAL A 148 -0.79 -17.97 -7.73
N GLU A 149 -1.51 -18.75 -8.52
CA GLU A 149 -2.85 -18.41 -9.01
C GLU A 149 -3.92 -18.65 -7.92
N LYS A 150 -4.85 -17.70 -7.78
CA LYS A 150 -5.96 -17.78 -6.81
C LYS A 150 -7.27 -17.26 -7.38
N ASP A 151 -7.25 -16.05 -7.94
CA ASP A 151 -8.47 -15.33 -8.36
C ASP A 151 -8.75 -15.44 -9.86
N PHE A 152 -7.86 -16.09 -10.62
CA PHE A 152 -8.01 -16.37 -12.06
C PHE A 152 -8.25 -15.11 -12.90
N PHE A 153 -7.58 -14.01 -12.54
CA PHE A 153 -7.66 -12.77 -13.28
C PHE A 153 -7.02 -12.88 -14.67
N LYS A 154 -7.67 -12.31 -15.68
CA LYS A 154 -7.03 -12.07 -16.97
C LYS A 154 -6.30 -10.73 -16.91
N ILE A 155 -4.98 -10.78 -16.73
CA ILE A 155 -4.12 -9.60 -16.60
C ILE A 155 -3.41 -9.35 -17.92
N GLU A 156 -3.56 -8.16 -18.48
CA GLU A 156 -3.07 -7.80 -19.81
C GLU A 156 -2.27 -6.49 -19.71
N ARG A 157 -1.00 -6.55 -20.08
CA ARG A 157 -0.16 -5.36 -20.27
C ARG A 157 -0.38 -4.85 -21.68
N VAL A 158 -0.79 -3.60 -21.82
CA VAL A 158 -1.12 -2.96 -23.09
C VAL A 158 -0.08 -1.89 -23.39
N GLN A 159 0.62 -2.02 -24.53
CA GLN A 159 1.67 -1.11 -24.94
C GLN A 159 1.33 -0.41 -26.25
N SER A 160 1.45 0.92 -26.26
CA SER A 160 1.34 1.79 -27.43
C SER A 160 2.66 2.56 -27.59
N GLY A 161 3.57 2.05 -28.42
CA GLY A 161 4.94 2.54 -28.49
C GLY A 161 5.63 2.47 -27.12
N ILE A 162 5.98 3.62 -26.55
CA ILE A 162 6.63 3.74 -25.24
C ILE A 162 5.65 3.83 -24.06
N GLN A 163 4.35 4.01 -24.32
CA GLN A 163 3.35 4.12 -23.26
C GLN A 163 2.84 2.74 -22.87
N THR A 164 2.71 2.52 -21.56
CA THR A 164 2.20 1.27 -21.01
C THR A 164 1.01 1.54 -20.10
N SER A 165 -0.04 0.74 -20.27
CA SER A 165 -1.20 0.66 -19.39
C SER A 165 -1.52 -0.80 -19.12
N TRP A 166 -2.46 -1.06 -18.22
CA TRP A 166 -2.89 -2.41 -17.90
C TRP A 166 -4.40 -2.53 -17.91
N LYS A 167 -4.87 -3.71 -18.29
CA LYS A 167 -6.25 -4.13 -18.23
C LYS A 167 -6.33 -5.42 -17.43
N VAL A 168 -7.23 -5.47 -16.46
CA VAL A 168 -7.48 -6.66 -15.65
C VAL A 168 -8.96 -7.01 -15.76
N THR A 169 -9.26 -8.25 -16.13
CA THR A 169 -10.64 -8.79 -16.13
C THR A 169 -10.80 -9.80 -15.00
N SER A 170 -11.77 -9.59 -14.12
CA SER A 170 -12.09 -10.50 -13.03
C SER A 170 -12.88 -11.72 -13.50
N GLY A 171 -12.98 -12.75 -12.65
CA GLY A 171 -13.86 -13.91 -12.89
C GLY A 171 -15.36 -13.57 -12.97
N THR A 172 -15.76 -12.39 -12.49
CA THR A 172 -17.12 -11.85 -12.60
C THR A 172 -17.31 -10.97 -13.84
N ASN A 173 -16.36 -10.98 -14.77
CA ASN A 173 -16.34 -10.12 -15.97
C ASN A 173 -16.33 -8.61 -15.67
N THR A 174 -15.80 -8.20 -14.51
CA THR A 174 -15.48 -6.79 -14.26
C THR A 174 -14.14 -6.47 -14.88
N VAL A 175 -14.10 -5.45 -15.73
CA VAL A 175 -12.88 -4.97 -16.39
C VAL A 175 -12.40 -3.71 -15.71
N THR A 176 -11.14 -3.70 -15.25
CA THR A 176 -10.51 -2.50 -14.66
C THR A 176 -9.28 -2.11 -15.47
N PHE A 177 -9.19 -0.83 -15.81
CA PHE A 177 -8.09 -0.22 -16.55
C PHE A 177 -7.21 0.61 -15.62
N TYR A 178 -5.89 0.44 -15.76
CA TYR A 178 -4.89 1.07 -14.89
C TYR A 178 -3.91 1.91 -15.71
N GLY A 179 -3.70 3.15 -15.28
CA GLY A 179 -2.76 4.10 -15.87
C GLY A 179 -2.93 4.27 -17.38
N LEU A 180 -4.17 4.53 -17.82
CA LEU A 180 -4.50 4.95 -19.18
C LEU A 180 -3.88 6.32 -19.50
N THR A 181 -3.87 7.25 -18.54
CA THR A 181 -3.32 8.62 -18.68
C THR A 181 -2.22 8.91 -17.65
N GLU A 182 -1.54 10.07 -17.75
CA GLU A 182 -0.53 10.52 -16.77
C GLU A 182 -1.10 10.69 -15.35
N GLU A 183 -2.41 10.97 -15.24
CA GLU A 183 -3.11 11.09 -13.95
C GLU A 183 -3.05 9.78 -13.16
N GLY A 184 -3.25 8.64 -13.83
CA GLY A 184 -3.23 7.31 -13.23
C GLY A 184 -1.85 6.64 -13.17
N ARG A 185 -0.76 7.42 -13.28
CA ARG A 185 0.62 6.89 -13.29
C ARG A 185 1.48 7.62 -12.26
N ILE A 186 2.21 6.86 -11.45
CA ILE A 186 3.35 7.37 -10.66
C ILE A 186 4.61 6.99 -11.44
N ALA A 187 5.29 8.00 -11.99
CA ALA A 187 6.44 7.85 -12.85
C ALA A 187 7.54 8.85 -12.49
N ASP A 188 8.77 8.57 -12.92
CA ASP A 188 9.89 9.49 -12.74
C ASP A 188 9.56 10.85 -13.37
N PRO A 189 9.60 11.95 -12.59
CA PRO A 189 9.37 13.30 -13.09
C PRO A 189 10.38 13.74 -14.16
N LYS A 190 11.57 13.14 -14.18
CA LYS A 190 12.62 13.40 -15.18
C LYS A 190 12.47 12.54 -16.43
N ASP A 191 11.81 11.39 -16.31
CA ASP A 191 11.55 10.48 -17.42
C ASP A 191 10.22 9.74 -17.25
N SER A 192 9.16 10.27 -17.87
CA SER A 192 7.80 9.71 -17.80
C SER A 192 7.66 8.26 -18.30
N ARG A 193 8.69 7.71 -18.95
CA ARG A 193 8.75 6.28 -19.35
C ARG A 193 9.01 5.36 -18.16
N ARG A 194 9.67 5.86 -17.11
CA ARG A 194 9.96 5.11 -15.88
C ARG A 194 8.75 5.10 -14.95
N ILE A 195 7.70 4.39 -15.37
CA ILE A 195 6.46 4.25 -14.59
C ILE A 195 6.66 3.19 -13.51
N TRP A 196 6.54 3.58 -12.24
CA TRP A 196 6.63 2.68 -11.10
C TRP A 196 5.29 2.01 -10.77
N LYS A 197 4.18 2.78 -10.81
CA LYS A 197 2.85 2.32 -10.38
C LYS A 197 1.76 2.83 -11.32
N TRP A 198 0.87 1.92 -11.73
CA TRP A 198 -0.35 2.17 -12.51
C TRP A 198 -1.57 2.07 -11.60
N LEU A 199 -2.30 3.17 -11.48
CA LEU A 199 -3.47 3.34 -10.64
C LEU A 199 -4.74 3.10 -11.45
N PRO A 200 -5.80 2.52 -10.85
CA PRO A 200 -7.06 2.26 -11.54
C PRO A 200 -7.68 3.59 -11.96
N GLN A 201 -8.26 3.67 -13.15
CA GLN A 201 -8.91 4.89 -13.66
C GLN A 201 -10.35 4.64 -14.10
N LEU A 202 -10.66 3.45 -14.62
CA LEU A 202 -11.99 3.04 -15.02
C LEU A 202 -12.21 1.57 -14.65
N SER A 203 -13.35 1.27 -14.04
CA SER A 203 -13.85 -0.09 -13.86
C SER A 203 -15.23 -0.20 -14.50
N VAL A 204 -15.49 -1.28 -15.23
CA VAL A 204 -16.73 -1.53 -15.97
C VAL A 204 -17.21 -2.94 -15.69
N ASP A 205 -18.47 -3.12 -15.32
CA ASP A 205 -19.08 -4.45 -15.20
C ASP A 205 -19.68 -4.93 -16.54
N ASN A 206 -20.20 -6.16 -16.55
CA ASN A 206 -20.82 -6.75 -17.74
C ASN A 206 -22.21 -6.18 -18.08
N LEU A 207 -22.71 -5.21 -17.32
CA LEU A 207 -24.00 -4.55 -17.50
C LEU A 207 -23.84 -3.07 -17.87
N GLY A 208 -22.61 -2.61 -18.09
CA GLY A 208 -22.28 -1.24 -18.43
C GLY A 208 -22.32 -0.26 -17.26
N ASN A 209 -22.30 -0.75 -16.01
CA ASN A 209 -22.06 0.12 -14.85
C ASN A 209 -20.57 0.46 -14.78
N THR A 210 -20.26 1.71 -14.46
CA THR A 210 -18.89 2.21 -14.40
C THR A 210 -18.53 2.82 -13.05
N MET A 211 -17.24 2.73 -12.74
CA MET A 211 -16.58 3.50 -11.68
C MET A 211 -15.38 4.22 -12.27
N ARG A 212 -15.28 5.52 -12.00
CA ARG A 212 -14.17 6.35 -12.46
C ARG A 212 -13.36 6.85 -11.27
N PHE A 213 -12.04 6.70 -11.35
CA PHE A 213 -11.11 7.09 -10.29
C PHE A 213 -10.25 8.25 -10.80
N ARG A 214 -10.29 9.36 -10.08
CA ARG A 214 -9.53 10.58 -10.40
C ARG A 214 -8.48 10.86 -9.33
N TYR A 215 -7.32 11.31 -9.76
CA TYR A 215 -6.17 11.58 -8.90
C TYR A 215 -5.69 13.01 -9.06
N LYS A 216 -5.29 13.60 -7.95
CA LYS A 216 -4.59 14.89 -7.92
C LYS A 216 -3.09 14.61 -7.91
N LYS A 217 -2.36 15.20 -8.86
CA LYS A 217 -0.89 15.24 -8.85
C LYS A 217 -0.41 16.13 -7.72
N GLU A 218 0.64 15.72 -7.04
CA GLU A 218 1.28 16.56 -6.03
C GLU A 218 1.70 17.91 -6.63
N GLN A 219 1.36 19.00 -5.94
CA GLN A 219 1.57 20.38 -6.43
C GLN A 219 2.73 21.05 -5.70
N PRO A 220 3.46 21.95 -6.37
CA PRO A 220 4.82 22.28 -5.97
C PRO A 220 4.89 23.55 -5.12
N ASP A 221 5.56 23.45 -3.98
CA ASP A 221 6.62 24.40 -3.67
C ASP A 221 7.96 23.96 -4.31
N TRP A 222 8.05 22.73 -4.85
CA TRP A 222 9.26 22.15 -5.46
C TRP A 222 8.97 21.44 -6.79
N PRO A 223 9.74 21.71 -7.88
CA PRO A 223 9.57 21.01 -9.15
C PRO A 223 9.97 19.53 -9.03
N GLY A 224 9.26 18.65 -9.75
CA GLY A 224 9.61 17.23 -9.85
C GLY A 224 8.92 16.30 -8.84
N GLN A 225 7.65 16.53 -8.49
CA GLN A 225 6.92 15.62 -7.61
C GLN A 225 6.19 14.52 -8.40
N ALA A 226 6.45 13.26 -8.04
CA ALA A 226 5.92 12.09 -8.74
C ALA A 226 4.55 11.61 -8.23
N ASN A 227 4.17 11.97 -7.00
CA ASN A 227 3.08 11.33 -6.29
C ASN A 227 1.69 11.66 -6.86
N ARG A 228 0.73 10.78 -6.58
CA ARG A 228 -0.68 10.88 -7.00
C ARG A 228 -1.58 10.52 -5.82
N TYR A 229 -2.59 11.34 -5.59
CA TYR A 229 -3.54 11.18 -4.50
C TYR A 229 -4.92 10.94 -5.06
N LEU A 230 -5.60 9.85 -4.67
CA LEU A 230 -6.99 9.63 -5.07
C LEU A 230 -7.81 10.83 -4.57
N LYS A 231 -8.44 11.55 -5.48
CA LYS A 231 -9.26 12.72 -5.12
C LYS A 231 -10.74 12.40 -5.18
N GLN A 232 -11.15 11.59 -6.16
CA GLN A 232 -12.56 11.32 -6.38
C GLN A 232 -12.78 9.93 -6.97
N ILE A 233 -13.85 9.27 -6.52
CA ILE A 233 -14.44 8.12 -7.19
C ILE A 233 -15.86 8.47 -7.59
N GLN A 234 -16.20 8.33 -8.87
CA GLN A 234 -17.54 8.55 -9.40
C GLN A 234 -18.14 7.20 -9.78
N TYR A 235 -19.37 6.93 -9.37
CA TYR A 235 -20.03 5.66 -9.67
C TYR A 235 -21.55 5.83 -9.83
N GLY A 236 -22.21 4.80 -10.37
CA GLY A 236 -23.61 4.88 -10.77
C GLY A 236 -23.79 5.84 -11.95
N ASN A 237 -23.14 5.56 -13.07
CA ASN A 237 -23.32 6.26 -14.34
C ASN A 237 -24.80 6.27 -14.79
N ALA A 238 -25.22 7.36 -15.43
CA ALA A 238 -26.59 7.55 -15.90
C ALA A 238 -26.88 6.85 -17.23
N VAL A 239 -25.86 6.69 -18.07
CA VAL A 239 -25.93 6.02 -19.37
C VAL A 239 -25.04 4.77 -19.28
N PRO A 240 -25.58 3.56 -19.54
CA PRO A 240 -24.77 2.34 -19.57
C PRO A 240 -23.61 2.48 -20.55
N TYR A 241 -22.42 2.11 -20.11
CA TYR A 241 -21.20 2.16 -20.91
C TYR A 241 -21.09 0.88 -21.74
N ASP A 242 -20.93 1.03 -23.05
CA ASP A 242 -20.69 -0.09 -23.97
C ASP A 242 -19.18 -0.25 -24.20
N LEU A 243 -18.59 -1.27 -23.58
CA LEU A 243 -17.20 -1.64 -23.80
C LEU A 243 -17.10 -2.56 -25.03
N ASP A 244 -17.20 -1.95 -26.21
CA ASP A 244 -17.11 -2.65 -27.47
C ASP A 244 -15.68 -3.10 -27.82
N GLU A 245 -15.52 -3.76 -28.97
CA GLU A 245 -14.21 -4.16 -29.45
C GLU A 245 -13.28 -2.96 -29.68
N THR A 246 -13.80 -1.81 -30.13
CA THR A 246 -12.98 -0.63 -30.45
C THR A 246 -12.39 0.02 -29.19
N HIS A 247 -13.09 -0.02 -28.06
CA HIS A 247 -12.67 0.53 -26.77
C HIS A 247 -12.02 -0.51 -25.85
N ARG A 248 -11.82 -1.74 -26.34
CA ARG A 248 -11.35 -2.89 -25.54
C ARG A 248 -10.09 -2.62 -24.72
N TYR A 249 -9.18 -1.80 -25.22
CA TYR A 249 -7.90 -1.45 -24.58
C TYR A 249 -7.69 0.06 -24.38
N THR A 250 -8.46 0.88 -25.07
CA THR A 250 -8.42 2.35 -25.02
C THR A 250 -9.83 2.88 -24.78
N PRO A 251 -10.39 2.66 -23.58
CA PRO A 251 -11.72 3.15 -23.26
C PRO A 251 -11.74 4.68 -23.24
N ASP A 252 -12.85 5.25 -23.67
CA ASP A 252 -13.08 6.69 -23.52
C ASP A 252 -13.22 7.06 -22.03
N LEU A 253 -12.58 8.16 -21.66
CA LEU A 253 -12.64 8.78 -20.34
C LEU A 253 -13.33 10.15 -20.39
N ALA A 254 -14.24 10.37 -21.34
CA ALA A 254 -14.95 11.64 -21.50
C ALA A 254 -15.57 12.15 -20.18
N ASP A 255 -15.46 13.46 -19.93
CA ASP A 255 -15.88 14.12 -18.68
C ASP A 255 -17.38 14.46 -18.65
N ASP A 256 -18.09 14.27 -19.75
CA ASP A 256 -19.51 14.59 -19.91
C ASP A 256 -20.46 13.51 -19.34
N GLU A 257 -19.91 12.37 -18.93
CA GLU A 257 -20.68 11.31 -18.28
C GLU A 257 -21.25 11.78 -16.94
N ARG A 258 -22.58 11.64 -16.80
CA ARG A 258 -23.28 11.94 -15.55
C ARG A 258 -23.25 10.72 -14.63
N TYR A 259 -22.60 10.86 -13.49
CA TYR A 259 -22.68 9.90 -12.37
C TYR A 259 -23.70 10.37 -11.32
N PHE A 260 -24.28 9.44 -10.56
CA PHE A 260 -25.20 9.76 -9.47
C PHE A 260 -24.52 9.95 -8.12
N PHE A 261 -23.34 9.35 -7.95
CA PHE A 261 -22.64 9.30 -6.67
C PHE A 261 -21.18 9.71 -6.85
N ASP A 262 -20.67 10.54 -5.94
CA ASP A 262 -19.26 10.86 -5.84
C ASP A 262 -18.75 10.56 -4.42
N ILE A 263 -17.57 9.95 -4.33
CA ILE A 263 -16.79 9.84 -3.11
C ILE A 263 -15.60 10.77 -3.27
N VAL A 264 -15.45 11.76 -2.40
CA VAL A 264 -14.36 12.74 -2.47
C VAL A 264 -13.47 12.60 -1.25
N LEU A 265 -12.17 12.50 -1.48
CA LEU A 265 -11.16 12.52 -0.44
C LEU A 265 -10.74 13.98 -0.23
N ASP A 266 -11.07 14.49 0.94
CA ASP A 266 -10.73 15.83 1.38
C ASP A 266 -9.42 15.78 2.16
N TYR A 267 -8.40 16.44 1.63
CA TYR A 267 -7.07 16.53 2.21
C TYR A 267 -6.90 17.79 3.06
N GLY A 268 -8.01 18.38 3.51
CA GLY A 268 -8.08 19.72 4.09
C GLY A 268 -8.25 20.83 3.05
N ASP A 269 -8.55 20.45 1.79
CA ASP A 269 -8.73 21.36 0.65
C ASP A 269 -10.20 21.67 0.35
N GLN A 270 -11.14 21.15 1.14
CA GLN A 270 -12.55 21.52 1.10
C GLN A 270 -12.95 22.35 2.33
N ASP A 271 -13.98 23.18 2.17
CA ASP A 271 -14.52 23.97 3.27
C ASP A 271 -15.19 23.09 4.34
N ASP A 272 -15.03 23.46 5.60
CA ASP A 272 -15.55 22.66 6.73
C ASP A 272 -17.08 22.74 6.86
N ALA A 273 -17.68 23.86 6.48
CA ALA A 273 -19.12 24.11 6.54
C ALA A 273 -19.84 23.68 5.25
N ASP A 274 -19.17 23.74 4.10
CA ASP A 274 -19.64 23.23 2.82
C ASP A 274 -18.54 22.44 2.08
N PRO A 275 -18.49 21.11 2.21
CA PRO A 275 -17.47 20.30 1.54
C PRO A 275 -17.58 20.33 0.01
N GLY A 276 -18.67 20.87 -0.57
CA GLY A 276 -18.77 21.10 -2.01
C GLY A 276 -17.89 22.25 -2.51
N GLN A 277 -17.39 23.09 -1.59
CA GLN A 277 -16.58 24.26 -1.91
C GLN A 277 -15.10 24.03 -1.54
N SER A 278 -14.21 24.73 -2.23
CA SER A 278 -12.78 24.72 -1.93
C SER A 278 -12.47 25.53 -0.68
N ASN A 279 -11.57 25.04 0.16
CA ASN A 279 -11.04 25.81 1.26
C ASN A 279 -10.13 26.95 0.73
N PRO A 280 -10.29 28.22 1.19
CA PRO A 280 -9.37 29.30 0.84
C PRO A 280 -7.91 29.02 1.21
N SER A 281 -7.65 28.22 2.25
CA SER A 281 -6.32 27.79 2.66
C SER A 281 -5.66 26.79 1.69
N GLY A 282 -6.37 26.38 0.63
CA GLY A 282 -5.81 25.55 -0.43
C GLY A 282 -5.58 24.11 0.00
N TRP A 283 -4.46 23.52 -0.44
CA TRP A 283 -4.12 22.12 -0.17
C TRP A 283 -2.99 22.08 0.86
N PRO A 284 -3.28 21.84 2.15
CA PRO A 284 -2.27 21.93 3.21
C PRO A 284 -1.28 20.77 3.15
N LEU A 285 -0.07 21.02 3.66
CA LEU A 285 0.94 19.98 3.89
C LEU A 285 0.64 19.28 5.23
N ARG A 286 0.92 17.99 5.30
CA ARG A 286 0.95 17.23 6.56
C ARG A 286 2.16 17.66 7.40
N ALA A 287 2.10 17.43 8.71
CA ALA A 287 3.20 17.77 9.61
C ALA A 287 4.41 16.85 9.41
N ASP A 288 4.16 15.56 9.22
CA ASP A 288 5.15 14.49 9.09
C ASP A 288 5.36 14.07 7.62
N SER A 289 5.70 15.02 6.75
CA SER A 289 6.02 14.72 5.35
C SER A 289 7.19 13.73 5.26
N PHE A 290 7.07 12.75 4.38
CA PHE A 290 8.09 11.70 4.22
C PHE A 290 8.35 11.38 2.76
N THR A 291 9.53 10.83 2.50
CA THR A 291 10.01 10.48 1.15
C THR A 291 10.45 9.03 1.12
N THR A 292 10.15 8.34 0.02
CA THR A 292 10.74 7.04 -0.30
C THR A 292 11.48 7.09 -1.64
N PHE A 293 12.58 6.35 -1.72
CA PHE A 293 13.37 6.16 -2.95
C PHE A 293 13.27 4.74 -3.51
N ARG A 294 12.34 3.92 -3.00
CA ARG A 294 12.04 2.58 -3.55
C ARG A 294 11.81 2.57 -5.07
N PRO A 295 11.17 3.59 -5.69
CA PRO A 295 11.03 3.67 -7.15
C PRO A 295 12.34 3.98 -7.90
N GLY A 296 13.45 4.27 -7.22
CA GLY A 296 14.66 4.77 -7.88
C GLY A 296 14.56 6.24 -8.33
N PHE A 297 13.57 6.96 -7.81
CA PHE A 297 13.41 8.42 -7.86
C PHE A 297 12.67 8.88 -6.61
N GLU A 298 12.70 10.18 -6.32
CA GLU A 298 12.06 10.76 -5.15
C GLU A 298 10.53 10.63 -5.23
N LEU A 299 9.93 9.92 -4.27
CA LEU A 299 8.48 9.87 -4.10
C LEU A 299 8.13 10.44 -2.72
N ARG A 300 7.75 11.71 -2.71
CA ARG A 300 7.39 12.47 -1.52
C ARG A 300 5.88 12.39 -1.26
N THR A 301 5.52 12.20 0.01
CA THR A 301 4.12 12.18 0.48
C THR A 301 3.92 13.33 1.45
N GLU A 302 3.14 14.33 1.02
CA GLU A 302 2.94 15.57 1.78
C GLU A 302 1.48 15.80 2.17
N ARG A 303 0.59 14.87 1.81
CA ARG A 303 -0.86 15.02 2.01
C ARG A 303 -1.38 13.92 2.90
N ILE A 304 -2.38 14.27 3.71
CA ILE A 304 -3.11 13.36 4.58
C ILE A 304 -4.60 13.63 4.45
N VAL A 305 -5.41 12.58 4.34
CA VAL A 305 -6.87 12.69 4.20
C VAL A 305 -7.44 13.14 5.54
N LYS A 306 -8.17 14.25 5.57
CA LYS A 306 -8.85 14.75 6.77
C LYS A 306 -10.30 14.29 6.82
N ARG A 307 -10.92 14.08 5.67
CA ARG A 307 -12.33 13.69 5.58
C ARG A 307 -12.61 12.93 4.29
N ILE A 308 -13.51 11.96 4.33
CA ILE A 308 -14.06 11.30 3.14
C ILE A 308 -15.52 11.73 3.03
N VAL A 309 -15.91 12.39 1.94
CA VAL A 309 -17.25 12.96 1.77
C VAL A 309 -17.99 12.22 0.66
N PHE A 310 -19.26 11.91 0.91
CA PHE A 310 -20.14 11.22 -0.02
C PHE A 310 -21.17 12.23 -0.56
N PHE A 311 -21.20 12.41 -1.87
CA PHE A 311 -22.13 13.30 -2.56
C PHE A 311 -23.10 12.53 -3.44
N ASN A 312 -24.32 13.05 -3.52
CA ASN A 312 -25.37 12.56 -4.40
C ASN A 312 -25.79 13.63 -5.40
N ARG A 313 -26.08 13.22 -6.64
CA ARG A 313 -26.51 14.09 -7.74
C ARG A 313 -27.94 13.77 -8.16
N PHE A 314 -28.90 14.14 -7.31
CA PHE A 314 -30.33 13.99 -7.59
C PHE A 314 -31.04 15.33 -7.67
N LYS A 315 -32.00 15.45 -8.60
CA LYS A 315 -32.86 16.64 -8.72
C LYS A 315 -33.59 16.94 -7.41
N ALA A 316 -34.06 15.91 -6.71
CA ALA A 316 -34.73 16.04 -5.41
C ALA A 316 -33.85 16.67 -4.32
N LEU A 317 -32.52 16.52 -4.40
CA LEU A 317 -31.57 17.12 -3.46
C LEU A 317 -31.12 18.53 -3.90
N SER A 318 -31.16 18.79 -5.20
CA SER A 318 -30.68 20.05 -5.79
C SER A 318 -31.72 21.17 -5.77
N GLY A 319 -33.00 20.84 -5.57
CA GLY A 319 -34.12 21.80 -5.68
C GLY A 319 -34.45 22.16 -7.13
N ASP A 320 -34.98 23.36 -7.35
CA ASP A 320 -35.47 23.77 -8.68
C ASP A 320 -34.36 24.08 -9.70
N GLY A 321 -33.12 24.28 -9.26
CA GLY A 321 -31.95 24.56 -10.10
C GLY A 321 -31.34 23.35 -10.84
N PRO A 322 -30.18 23.51 -11.49
CA PRO A 322 -29.46 22.40 -12.10
C PRO A 322 -29.09 21.33 -11.07
N VAL A 323 -28.91 20.09 -11.52
CA VAL A 323 -28.45 19.01 -10.64
C VAL A 323 -27.02 19.29 -10.22
N ILE A 324 -26.79 19.44 -8.92
CA ILE A 324 -25.49 19.66 -8.31
C ILE A 324 -25.13 18.49 -7.38
N PRO A 325 -23.84 18.24 -7.12
CA PRO A 325 -23.44 17.33 -6.06
C PRO A 325 -23.87 17.92 -4.70
N VAL A 326 -24.59 17.13 -3.90
CA VAL A 326 -25.02 17.50 -2.55
C VAL A 326 -24.40 16.52 -1.56
N PRO A 327 -23.65 16.99 -0.54
CA PRO A 327 -23.08 16.10 0.46
C PRO A 327 -24.20 15.46 1.29
N VAL A 328 -24.09 14.16 1.54
CA VAL A 328 -25.09 13.39 2.31
C VAL A 328 -24.47 12.74 3.54
N LYS A 329 -23.20 12.34 3.47
CA LYS A 329 -22.44 11.75 4.57
C LYS A 329 -20.97 12.17 4.51
N SER A 330 -20.28 12.09 5.62
CA SER A 330 -18.82 12.14 5.67
C SER A 330 -18.26 11.23 6.76
N MET A 331 -17.02 10.80 6.58
CA MET A 331 -16.18 10.21 7.61
C MET A 331 -15.05 11.18 7.93
N ASP A 332 -15.11 11.76 9.13
CA ASP A 332 -14.13 12.73 9.63
C ASP A 332 -12.99 11.98 10.35
N LEU A 333 -11.75 12.27 9.96
CA LEU A 333 -10.55 11.58 10.42
C LEU A 333 -9.72 12.51 11.32
N THR A 334 -9.59 12.15 12.59
CA THR A 334 -8.85 12.95 13.58
C THR A 334 -7.50 12.33 13.86
N TYR A 335 -6.44 13.14 13.82
CA TYR A 335 -5.07 12.67 13.97
C TYR A 335 -4.42 13.22 15.25
N ARG A 336 -3.62 12.39 15.92
CA ARG A 336 -2.56 12.87 16.79
C ARG A 336 -1.38 13.22 15.89
N THR A 337 -1.12 14.51 15.75
CA THR A 337 -0.06 15.05 14.89
C THR A 337 1.21 15.30 15.68
N PHE A 338 2.35 14.90 15.15
CA PHE A 338 3.65 15.23 15.73
C PHE A 338 4.24 16.42 15.00
N GLY A 339 4.36 17.55 15.69
CA GLY A 339 4.93 18.76 15.11
C GLY A 339 6.46 18.65 15.01
N CYS A 340 7.03 19.11 13.89
CA CYS A 340 8.45 19.37 13.71
C CYS A 340 8.91 20.59 14.52
N CYS A 341 8.70 20.57 15.83
CA CYS A 341 8.88 21.75 16.67
C CYS A 341 10.25 21.79 17.36
N HIS A 342 11.06 20.72 17.29
CA HIS A 342 12.40 20.76 17.87
C HIS A 342 13.42 19.89 17.14
N PRO A 343 14.63 20.40 16.82
CA PRO A 343 15.71 19.60 16.23
C PRO A 343 16.21 18.45 17.12
N ALA A 344 15.81 18.42 18.40
CA ALA A 344 16.17 17.36 19.36
C ALA A 344 15.02 16.37 19.63
N THR A 345 13.81 16.58 19.10
CA THR A 345 12.67 15.69 19.30
C THR A 345 12.34 15.03 17.96
N PRO A 346 12.54 13.71 17.80
CA PRO A 346 12.20 13.05 16.55
C PRO A 346 10.71 13.22 16.26
N CYS A 347 10.36 13.68 15.06
CA CYS A 347 9.00 13.63 14.59
C CYS A 347 8.59 12.17 14.45
N GLU A 348 7.56 11.73 15.17
CA GLU A 348 6.88 10.48 14.83
C GLU A 348 5.98 10.67 13.60
N ALA A 349 5.28 9.61 13.21
CA ALA A 349 4.24 9.68 12.20
C ALA A 349 2.91 10.22 12.77
N ASP A 350 2.06 10.78 11.92
CA ASP A 350 0.67 11.10 12.26
C ASP A 350 -0.13 9.80 12.47
N TYR A 351 -0.85 9.69 13.59
CA TYR A 351 -1.68 8.52 13.92
C TYR A 351 -3.16 8.88 13.90
N LEU A 352 -3.98 8.09 13.20
CA LEU A 352 -5.43 8.23 13.16
C LEU A 352 -6.05 7.82 14.50
N THR A 353 -6.52 8.78 15.28
CA THR A 353 -7.05 8.58 16.64
C THR A 353 -8.56 8.54 16.74
N ALA A 354 -9.29 9.08 15.77
CA ALA A 354 -10.74 8.92 15.72
C ALA A 354 -11.31 8.92 14.31
N ILE A 355 -12.37 8.14 14.11
CA ILE A 355 -13.19 8.11 12.89
C ILE A 355 -14.63 8.44 13.30
N THR A 356 -15.18 9.53 12.77
CA THR A 356 -16.54 9.99 13.09
C THR A 356 -17.40 10.03 11.84
N GLU A 357 -18.52 9.29 11.82
CA GLU A 357 -19.52 9.42 10.76
C GLU A 357 -20.43 10.62 11.01
N SER A 358 -20.56 11.49 10.02
CA SER A 358 -21.47 12.62 10.00
C SER A 358 -22.47 12.52 8.85
N SER A 359 -23.71 12.93 9.10
CA SER A 359 -24.74 13.12 8.08
C SER A 359 -24.86 14.59 7.72
N TRP A 360 -25.19 14.86 6.46
CA TRP A 360 -25.37 16.20 5.91
C TRP A 360 -26.78 16.35 5.36
N ARG A 361 -27.42 17.48 5.69
CA ARG A 361 -28.74 17.85 5.19
C ARG A 361 -28.69 19.25 4.60
N ARG A 362 -29.04 19.36 3.32
CA ARG A 362 -29.27 20.65 2.66
C ARG A 362 -30.70 21.13 2.91
N HIS A 363 -30.83 22.37 3.39
CA HIS A 363 -32.10 23.07 3.59
C HIS A 363 -32.51 23.82 2.30
N PRO A 364 -33.79 24.18 2.13
CA PRO A 364 -34.27 24.88 0.93
C PRO A 364 -33.57 26.24 0.66
N ASP A 365 -33.11 26.91 1.71
CA ASP A 365 -32.32 28.15 1.65
C ASP A 365 -30.86 27.92 1.19
N GLY A 366 -30.46 26.66 0.98
CA GLY A 366 -29.13 26.26 0.58
C GLY A 366 -28.18 25.95 1.74
N ARG A 367 -28.57 26.23 2.99
CA ARG A 367 -27.75 25.96 4.17
C ARG A 367 -27.55 24.46 4.38
N LEU A 368 -26.34 24.07 4.76
CA LEU A 368 -26.02 22.71 5.17
C LEU A 368 -26.08 22.56 6.69
N GLU A 369 -26.72 21.50 7.15
CA GLU A 369 -26.73 21.07 8.55
C GLU A 369 -25.98 19.74 8.65
N ARG A 370 -25.07 19.65 9.63
CA ARG A 370 -24.27 18.46 9.93
C ARG A 370 -24.66 17.89 11.29
N ARG A 371 -24.80 16.56 11.38
CA ARG A 371 -24.98 15.83 12.65
C ARG A 371 -24.15 14.56 12.67
N SER A 372 -23.52 14.25 13.79
CA SER A 372 -22.54 13.16 13.90
C SER A 372 -23.00 12.06 14.85
N LEU A 373 -22.62 10.84 14.53
CA LEU A 373 -22.66 9.71 15.46
C LEU A 373 -21.46 9.78 16.43
N PRO A 374 -21.47 9.06 17.55
CA PRO A 374 -20.27 8.86 18.36
C PRO A 374 -19.13 8.29 17.51
N GLY A 375 -17.93 8.86 17.63
CA GLY A 375 -16.76 8.43 16.86
C GLY A 375 -16.09 7.18 17.45
N LEU A 376 -15.56 6.32 16.57
CA LEU A 376 -14.63 5.26 16.96
C LEU A 376 -13.31 5.90 17.40
N THR A 377 -12.85 5.61 18.61
CA THR A 377 -11.58 6.11 19.15
C THR A 377 -10.52 5.01 19.09
N LEU A 378 -9.30 5.41 18.71
CA LEU A 378 -8.16 4.53 18.50
C LEU A 378 -7.01 5.03 19.38
N ALA A 379 -6.34 4.09 20.06
CA ALA A 379 -5.18 4.37 20.89
C ALA A 379 -3.98 3.57 20.40
N TYR A 380 -2.80 4.18 20.50
CA TYR A 380 -1.53 3.58 20.08
C TYR A 380 -0.60 3.52 21.28
N ALA A 381 0.28 2.52 21.30
CA ALA A 381 1.36 2.47 22.27
C ALA A 381 2.21 3.74 22.14
N ASN A 382 2.43 4.43 23.25
CA ASN A 382 3.29 5.60 23.32
C ASN A 382 4.67 5.16 23.85
N PRO A 383 5.77 5.40 23.11
CA PRO A 383 7.11 5.06 23.59
C PRO A 383 7.43 5.68 24.96
N GLU A 384 6.94 6.89 25.22
CA GLU A 384 7.15 7.61 26.49
C GLU A 384 6.45 6.97 27.69
N ASP A 385 5.38 6.20 27.45
CA ASP A 385 4.63 5.51 28.51
C ASP A 385 5.32 4.21 28.94
N THR A 386 6.41 3.82 28.27
CA THR A 386 7.17 2.62 28.61
C THR A 386 8.09 2.92 29.80
N PRO A 387 7.85 2.35 31.00
CA PRO A 387 8.74 2.58 32.13
C PRO A 387 10.15 2.10 31.77
N SER A 388 11.15 2.96 31.97
CA SER A 388 12.55 2.59 31.80
C SER A 388 12.87 1.44 32.75
N ARG A 389 13.00 0.22 32.21
CA ARG A 389 13.43 -0.94 32.98
C ARG A 389 14.94 -1.01 32.90
N SER A 390 15.60 -0.83 34.03
CA SER A 390 17.02 -1.15 34.18
C SER A 390 17.14 -2.47 34.93
N GLY A 391 18.05 -3.32 34.46
CA GLY A 391 18.43 -4.57 35.09
C GLY A 391 19.95 -4.69 35.06
N VAL A 392 20.51 -5.37 36.05
CA VAL A 392 21.94 -5.70 36.06
C VAL A 392 22.10 -7.04 35.36
N ILE A 393 22.82 -7.04 34.24
CA ILE A 393 23.23 -8.28 33.57
C ILE A 393 24.47 -8.79 34.31
N GLN A 394 24.40 -10.01 34.84
CA GLN A 394 25.55 -10.69 35.41
C GLN A 394 26.32 -11.35 34.26
N LEU A 395 27.50 -10.82 33.96
CA LEU A 395 28.43 -11.40 33.00
C LEU A 395 29.66 -11.88 33.75
N ASP A 396 30.20 -13.05 33.38
CA ASP A 396 31.48 -13.51 33.90
C ASP A 396 32.56 -12.45 33.58
N GLU A 397 33.36 -12.06 34.58
CA GLU A 397 34.36 -10.96 34.50
C GLU A 397 35.36 -11.09 33.33
N THR A 398 35.53 -12.31 32.79
CA THR A 398 36.41 -12.59 31.65
C THR A 398 35.81 -12.21 30.28
N SER A 399 34.52 -11.93 30.21
CA SER A 399 33.79 -11.70 28.95
C SER A 399 33.94 -10.27 28.39
N LEU A 400 34.37 -9.29 29.20
CA LEU A 400 34.37 -7.87 28.79
C LEU A 400 35.76 -7.24 28.62
N VAL A 401 36.83 -8.00 28.88
CA VAL A 401 38.21 -7.46 28.98
C VAL A 401 38.79 -7.00 27.61
N GLY A 402 38.16 -7.35 26.48
CA GLY A 402 38.61 -7.03 25.13
C GLY A 402 37.69 -6.10 24.31
N GLY A 403 36.62 -5.57 24.93
CA GLY A 403 35.51 -4.95 24.22
C GLY A 403 34.44 -5.96 23.80
N TYR A 404 33.22 -5.48 23.59
CA TYR A 404 32.06 -6.31 23.24
C TYR A 404 31.14 -5.58 22.25
N LEU A 405 30.36 -6.35 21.49
CA LEU A 405 29.30 -5.85 20.62
C LEU A 405 27.99 -6.53 21.01
N LEU A 406 26.92 -5.75 21.15
CA LEU A 406 25.57 -6.30 21.19
C LEU A 406 25.08 -6.45 19.76
N CYS A 407 24.91 -7.69 19.31
CA CYS A 407 24.46 -7.98 17.96
C CYS A 407 23.64 -9.26 17.91
N ASP A 408 22.71 -9.33 16.98
CA ASP A 408 22.01 -10.56 16.64
C ASP A 408 22.84 -11.35 15.62
N TYR A 409 23.78 -12.16 16.12
CA TYR A 409 24.70 -12.93 15.28
C TYR A 409 23.98 -14.11 14.60
N GLU A 410 23.10 -14.79 15.34
CA GLU A 410 22.39 -16.00 14.90
C GLU A 410 21.05 -15.70 14.18
N ASN A 411 20.67 -14.43 14.01
CA ASN A 411 19.38 -13.99 13.41
C ASN A 411 18.15 -14.46 14.22
N GLU A 412 18.25 -14.43 15.55
CA GLU A 412 17.19 -14.82 16.49
C GLU A 412 16.16 -13.69 16.75
N GLY A 413 16.41 -12.50 16.21
CA GLY A 413 15.58 -11.31 16.43
C GLY A 413 15.87 -10.58 17.76
N VAL A 414 16.86 -11.05 18.52
CA VAL A 414 17.30 -10.47 19.78
C VAL A 414 18.84 -10.42 19.84
N PRO A 415 19.45 -9.33 20.34
CA PRO A 415 20.90 -9.25 20.37
C PRO A 415 21.48 -10.11 21.51
N GLY A 416 22.47 -10.93 21.18
CA GLY A 416 23.40 -11.55 22.12
C GLY A 416 24.64 -10.68 22.38
N ILE A 417 25.67 -11.26 22.99
CA ILE A 417 26.94 -10.58 23.28
C ILE A 417 28.06 -11.24 22.49
N LEU A 418 28.70 -10.47 21.61
CA LEU A 418 29.91 -10.87 20.92
C LEU A 418 31.13 -10.28 21.63
N THR A 419 32.13 -11.12 21.89
CA THR A 419 33.35 -10.77 22.64
C THR A 419 34.60 -11.23 21.89
N GLU A 420 35.66 -10.42 21.93
CA GLU A 420 36.96 -10.82 21.39
C GLU A 420 37.84 -11.40 22.50
N LYS A 421 38.31 -12.63 22.29
CA LYS A 421 39.31 -13.29 23.15
C LYS A 421 40.54 -13.66 22.28
N PRO A 422 41.72 -13.91 22.86
CA PRO A 422 42.95 -14.17 22.08
C PRO A 422 42.84 -15.29 21.04
N GLU A 423 41.93 -16.25 21.22
CA GLU A 423 41.73 -17.39 20.33
C GLU A 423 40.67 -17.15 19.23
N GLY A 424 39.85 -16.10 19.33
CA GLY A 424 38.68 -15.94 18.47
C GLY A 424 37.65 -14.93 18.96
N LEU A 425 36.60 -14.77 18.14
CA LEU A 425 35.35 -14.15 18.55
C LEU A 425 34.45 -15.22 19.17
N TYR A 426 33.79 -14.83 20.26
CA TYR A 426 32.86 -15.67 21.00
C TYR A 426 31.51 -14.99 21.09
N TYR A 427 30.43 -15.74 20.83
CA TYR A 427 29.05 -15.27 20.94
C TYR A 427 28.36 -15.91 22.14
N SER A 428 27.65 -15.10 22.91
CA SER A 428 26.79 -15.54 24.02
C SER A 428 25.36 -15.24 23.63
N ALA A 429 24.58 -16.28 23.32
CA ALA A 429 23.19 -16.14 22.89
C ALA A 429 22.32 -15.51 23.99
N ASN A 430 21.31 -14.75 23.58
CA ASN A 430 20.37 -14.12 24.51
C ASN A 430 19.30 -15.13 24.94
N LEU A 431 19.25 -15.46 26.23
CA LEU A 431 18.30 -16.43 26.77
C LEU A 431 17.01 -15.77 27.31
N GLY A 432 16.88 -14.45 27.14
CA GLY A 432 15.81 -13.65 27.73
C GLY A 432 16.03 -13.34 29.21
N GLY A 433 15.20 -12.44 29.75
CA GLY A 433 15.24 -12.09 31.18
C GLY A 433 16.56 -11.46 31.66
N GLY A 434 17.42 -11.00 30.75
CA GLY A 434 18.75 -10.49 31.07
C GLY A 434 19.83 -11.56 31.28
N ALA A 435 19.55 -12.82 30.90
CA ALA A 435 20.51 -13.91 30.95
C ALA A 435 21.12 -14.18 29.57
N PHE A 436 22.38 -14.63 29.56
CA PHE A 436 23.12 -15.00 28.36
C PHE A 436 23.70 -16.41 28.49
N GLY A 437 23.77 -17.11 27.36
CA GLY A 437 24.37 -18.43 27.28
C GLY A 437 25.88 -18.41 27.54
N GLN A 438 26.49 -19.59 27.63
CA GLN A 438 27.94 -19.67 27.71
C GLN A 438 28.57 -19.15 26.40
N PRO A 439 29.72 -18.44 26.45
CA PRO A 439 30.36 -17.95 25.24
C PRO A 439 30.86 -19.10 24.36
N GLU A 440 30.31 -19.22 23.16
CA GLU A 440 30.74 -20.20 22.16
C GLU A 440 31.60 -19.53 21.10
N LYS A 441 32.67 -20.20 20.66
CA LYS A 441 33.59 -19.65 19.65
C LYS A 441 32.89 -19.66 18.29
N VAL A 442 32.67 -18.48 17.71
CA VAL A 442 32.00 -18.31 16.41
C VAL A 442 32.95 -17.94 15.28
N LEU A 443 34.13 -17.41 15.61
CA LEU A 443 35.15 -17.09 14.61
C LEU A 443 36.56 -17.26 15.17
N ALA A 444 37.48 -17.80 14.38
CA ALA A 444 38.91 -17.62 14.64
C ALA A 444 39.33 -16.20 14.25
N ILE A 445 40.24 -15.56 14.99
CA ILE A 445 40.71 -14.19 14.65
C ILE A 445 41.29 -14.21 13.22
N PRO A 446 40.74 -13.46 12.24
CA PRO A 446 41.51 -13.13 11.04
C PRO A 446 42.75 -12.36 11.48
N SER A 447 43.86 -12.41 10.75
CA SER A 447 45.17 -11.82 11.11
C SER A 447 45.17 -10.32 11.54
N VAL A 448 44.02 -9.68 11.52
CA VAL A 448 43.70 -8.30 11.88
C VAL A 448 42.99 -8.30 13.26
N ARG A 449 43.68 -7.89 14.32
CA ARG A 449 43.08 -7.69 15.67
C ARG A 449 42.15 -6.46 15.72
N GLY A 450 41.11 -6.52 16.56
CA GLY A 450 40.57 -5.33 17.24
C GLY A 450 39.08 -5.01 17.06
N LEU A 451 38.22 -5.53 17.95
CA LEU A 451 36.98 -4.87 18.41
C LEU A 451 37.29 -3.69 19.34
N GLY A 452 38.40 -3.74 20.08
CA GLY A 452 38.80 -2.70 21.03
C GLY A 452 39.47 -1.46 20.43
N GLY A 453 39.70 -1.41 19.11
CA GLY A 453 40.45 -0.32 18.48
C GLY A 453 40.14 -0.04 17.00
N ARG A 454 39.23 -0.80 16.37
CA ARG A 454 38.72 -0.56 15.02
C ARG A 454 37.21 -0.82 15.01
N PRO A 455 36.39 0.00 14.34
CA PRO A 455 34.97 -0.29 14.19
C PRO A 455 34.81 -1.34 13.10
N LEU A 456 34.95 -2.61 13.47
CA LEU A 456 34.41 -3.71 12.70
C LEU A 456 32.92 -3.81 13.00
N GLU A 457 32.11 -3.88 11.96
CA GLU A 457 30.67 -4.07 12.05
C GLU A 457 30.32 -5.50 11.65
N ILE A 458 29.21 -6.01 12.18
CA ILE A 458 28.63 -7.26 11.70
C ILE A 458 27.33 -6.91 10.97
N GLY A 459 27.28 -7.29 9.70
CA GLY A 459 26.13 -7.04 8.84
C GLY A 459 25.82 -8.23 7.95
N VAL A 460 24.65 -8.18 7.33
CA VAL A 460 24.24 -9.12 6.29
C VAL A 460 24.42 -8.43 4.94
N LEU A 461 25.20 -9.03 4.04
CA LEU A 461 25.47 -8.48 2.70
C LEU A 461 24.81 -9.28 1.59
N ASP A 462 24.18 -10.41 1.92
CA ASP A 462 23.49 -11.27 0.95
C ASP A 462 22.02 -11.52 1.32
N PRO A 463 21.18 -11.92 0.35
CA PRO A 463 19.79 -12.29 0.62
C PRO A 463 19.63 -13.56 1.48
N GLY A 464 20.70 -14.33 1.68
CA GLY A 464 20.71 -15.58 2.44
C GLY A 464 20.81 -15.37 3.94
N GLY A 465 21.00 -14.13 4.41
CA GLY A 465 21.09 -13.82 5.84
C GLY A 465 22.46 -14.07 6.44
N ARG A 466 23.49 -14.33 5.61
CA ARG A 466 24.83 -14.62 6.09
C ARG A 466 25.47 -13.39 6.72
N LYS A 467 26.13 -13.57 7.86
CA LYS A 467 26.86 -12.49 8.55
C LYS A 467 28.25 -12.34 7.97
N PHE A 468 28.65 -11.08 7.79
CA PHE A 468 29.96 -10.67 7.33
C PHE A 468 30.57 -9.74 8.37
N LEU A 469 31.89 -9.85 8.57
CA LEU A 469 32.66 -8.82 9.27
C LEU A 469 32.98 -7.71 8.28
N ILE A 470 32.48 -6.52 8.54
CA ILE A 470 32.57 -5.36 7.67
C ILE A 470 33.59 -4.40 8.27
N SER A 471 34.53 -3.92 7.46
CA SER A 471 35.43 -2.83 7.81
C SER A 471 35.17 -1.64 6.90
N MET A 472 34.78 -0.50 7.47
CA MET A 472 34.53 0.74 6.73
C MET A 472 35.68 1.75 6.85
N ASN A 473 36.52 1.62 7.87
CA ASN A 473 37.50 2.65 8.25
C ASN A 473 38.96 2.30 7.93
N ASP A 474 39.25 1.11 7.40
CA ASP A 474 40.63 0.63 7.14
C ASP A 474 41.20 1.06 5.77
N GLY A 475 40.85 2.25 5.28
CA GLY A 475 41.36 2.83 4.03
C GLY A 475 40.76 2.26 2.74
N VAL A 476 40.39 0.99 2.72
CA VAL A 476 39.54 0.38 1.68
C VAL A 476 38.35 -0.30 2.38
N PRO A 477 37.12 0.22 2.22
CA PRO A 477 35.95 -0.42 2.77
C PRO A 477 35.71 -1.81 2.14
N GLY A 478 35.34 -2.78 2.94
CA GLY A 478 35.10 -4.15 2.49
C GLY A 478 34.65 -5.08 3.59
N PHE A 479 34.71 -6.37 3.32
CA PHE A 479 34.23 -7.39 4.24
C PHE A 479 35.10 -8.64 4.22
N PHE A 480 35.06 -9.40 5.31
CA PHE A 480 35.61 -10.74 5.39
C PHE A 480 34.48 -11.74 5.15
N GLU A 481 34.67 -12.61 4.16
CA GLU A 481 33.76 -13.71 3.87
C GLU A 481 34.08 -14.90 4.78
N GLN A 482 33.12 -15.77 5.00
CA GLN A 482 33.32 -17.02 5.72
C GLN A 482 33.27 -18.20 4.72
N ASP A 483 33.65 -19.40 5.10
CA ASP A 483 33.17 -20.64 4.46
C ASP A 483 32.07 -21.30 5.29
N SER A 484 31.62 -22.50 4.92
CA SER A 484 30.61 -23.27 5.66
C SER A 484 31.09 -23.75 7.03
N ASP A 485 32.40 -23.74 7.28
CA ASP A 485 33.04 -24.26 8.47
C ASP A 485 33.45 -23.12 9.44
N GLY A 486 33.04 -21.88 9.13
CA GLY A 486 33.32 -20.70 9.96
C GLY A 486 34.75 -20.18 9.85
N LEU A 487 35.53 -20.64 8.86
CA LEU A 487 36.85 -20.08 8.59
C LEU A 487 36.71 -18.78 7.82
N THR A 488 37.42 -17.75 8.28
CA THR A 488 37.45 -16.45 7.61
C THR A 488 38.27 -16.55 6.32
N LEU A 489 37.62 -16.30 5.20
CA LEU A 489 38.24 -16.13 3.89
C LEU A 489 38.95 -14.76 3.80
N GLY A 490 39.68 -14.54 2.70
CA GLY A 490 40.38 -13.27 2.45
C GLY A 490 39.44 -12.05 2.44
N PHE A 491 40.00 -10.88 2.71
CA PHE A 491 39.29 -9.60 2.66
C PHE A 491 38.84 -9.28 1.23
N THR A 492 37.56 -8.97 1.05
CA THR A 492 36.97 -8.54 -0.22
C THR A 492 36.57 -7.06 -0.14
N PRO A 493 37.17 -6.18 -0.95
CA PRO A 493 36.77 -4.77 -0.99
C PRO A 493 35.38 -4.61 -1.62
N PHE A 494 34.61 -3.64 -1.12
CA PHE A 494 33.36 -3.27 -1.78
C PHE A 494 33.66 -2.68 -3.17
N LYS A 495 32.90 -3.12 -4.18
CA LYS A 495 33.01 -2.56 -5.55
C LYS A 495 32.68 -1.07 -5.56
N GLU A 496 31.63 -0.70 -4.82
CA GLU A 496 31.21 0.67 -4.56
C GLU A 496 30.65 0.74 -3.15
N VAL A 497 30.87 1.89 -2.50
CA VAL A 497 30.31 2.18 -1.18
C VAL A 497 29.27 3.27 -1.35
N PRO A 498 28.02 3.07 -0.92
CA PRO A 498 27.03 4.13 -0.92
C PRO A 498 27.57 5.30 -0.11
N ARG A 499 27.80 6.45 -0.77
CA ARG A 499 28.03 7.69 -0.05
C ARG A 499 26.66 8.20 0.37
N ALA A 500 26.39 8.23 1.67
CA ALA A 500 25.38 9.16 2.15
C ALA A 500 25.89 10.55 1.76
N ASP A 501 25.15 11.28 0.92
CA ASP A 501 25.44 12.70 0.73
C ASP A 501 25.36 13.36 2.12
N PRO A 502 26.35 14.20 2.48
CA PRO A 502 26.46 14.80 3.81
C PRO A 502 25.30 15.73 4.18
#